data_AF-A0A2G9TPC7-F1
#
_entry.id   AF-A0A2G9TPC7-F1
#
_cell.length_a   1.000
_cell.length_b   1.000
_cell.length_c   1.000
_cell.angle_alpha   90.00
_cell.angle_beta   90.00
_cell.angle_gamma   90.00
#
_symmetry.space_group_name_H-M   'P 1'
#
loop_
_entity.id
_entity.type
_entity.pdbx_description
1 polymer ?
#
loop_
_entity_poly.entity_id
_entity_poly.type
_entity_poly.pdbx_seq_one_letter_code
_entity_poly.pdbx_strand_id
1 'polypeptide(L)'
;MRELAPQSDRGIEKLRELYDRALSMAGYEFHSDRLWQDYIAWEEAQGEWHRVAAIYDRLIRIPTAMYKSHMERFEAIVNMCNPYDLISEDEFNDIFDTIDSIISEEVIEDESAADTSTDADNSKKVIRKKV
;
A
#
# COMPACT_ATOMS: atom_id res chain seq x y z
N MET A 1 3.91 21.96 -32.12
CA MET A 1 3.70 21.88 -30.66
C MET A 1 2.20 21.88 -30.43
N ARG A 2 1.62 20.75 -30.04
CA ARG A 2 0.18 20.63 -29.84
C ARG A 2 -0.10 21.17 -28.44
N GLU A 3 -0.51 22.43 -28.36
CA GLU A 3 -1.06 22.99 -27.12
C GLU A 3 -2.25 22.13 -26.73
N LEU A 4 -2.06 21.30 -25.71
CA LEU A 4 -3.15 20.67 -24.99
C LEU A 4 -3.80 21.81 -24.21
N ALA A 5 -4.91 22.31 -24.75
CA ALA A 5 -5.82 23.18 -24.00
C ALA A 5 -6.04 22.58 -22.60
N PRO A 6 -6.30 23.38 -21.56
CA PRO A 6 -6.85 22.83 -20.34
C PRO A 6 -8.15 22.12 -20.74
N GLN A 7 -8.13 20.78 -20.82
CA GLN A 7 -9.33 19.98 -20.96
C GLN A 7 -10.25 20.50 -19.86
N SER A 8 -11.31 21.25 -20.20
CA SER A 8 -12.16 21.87 -19.19
C SER A 8 -12.54 20.79 -18.19
N ASP A 9 -12.42 21.00 -16.87
CA ASP A 9 -12.64 19.96 -15.85
C ASP A 9 -13.90 19.12 -16.10
N ARG A 10 -14.94 19.73 -16.70
CA ARG A 10 -16.18 19.07 -17.15
C ARG A 10 -16.02 17.93 -18.15
N GLY A 11 -14.97 17.93 -18.97
CA GLY A 11 -14.69 16.89 -19.96
C GLY A 11 -13.99 15.69 -19.33
N ILE A 12 -13.10 15.94 -18.38
CA ILE A 12 -12.39 14.92 -17.59
C ILE A 12 -13.40 14.17 -16.72
N GLU A 13 -14.31 14.90 -16.06
CA GLU A 13 -15.34 14.27 -15.22
C GLU A 13 -16.31 13.40 -16.03
N LYS A 14 -16.72 13.84 -17.22
CA LYS A 14 -17.55 13.02 -18.12
C LYS A 14 -16.84 11.76 -18.61
N LEU A 15 -15.54 11.84 -18.87
CA LEU A 15 -14.74 10.68 -19.24
C LEU A 15 -14.66 9.69 -18.08
N ARG A 16 -14.43 10.18 -16.84
CA ARG A 16 -14.47 9.37 -15.62
C ARG A 16 -15.80 8.64 -15.46
N GLU A 17 -16.92 9.37 -15.52
CA GLU A 17 -18.25 8.78 -15.44
C GLU A 17 -18.47 7.69 -16.50
N LEU A 18 -17.94 7.88 -17.72
CA LEU A 18 -18.06 6.92 -18.81
C LEU A 18 -17.21 5.66 -18.56
N TYR A 19 -15.97 5.82 -18.07
CA TYR A 19 -15.12 4.69 -17.69
C TYR A 19 -15.71 3.92 -16.50
N ASP A 20 -16.17 4.61 -15.45
CA ASP A 20 -16.81 3.98 -14.30
C ASP A 20 -18.07 3.22 -14.72
N ARG A 21 -18.88 3.78 -15.62
CA ARG A 21 -20.03 3.09 -16.19
C ARG A 21 -19.60 1.86 -16.99
N ALA A 22 -18.56 1.96 -17.82
CA ALA A 22 -18.03 0.82 -18.57
C ALA A 22 -17.52 -0.28 -17.64
N LEU A 23 -16.81 0.07 -16.57
CA LEU A 23 -16.33 -0.86 -15.55
C LEU A 23 -17.49 -1.50 -14.76
N SER A 24 -18.55 -0.76 -14.44
CA SER A 24 -19.71 -1.34 -13.76
C SER A 24 -20.43 -2.42 -14.59
N MET A 25 -20.38 -2.30 -15.92
CA MET A 25 -21.07 -3.20 -16.85
C MET A 25 -20.17 -4.35 -17.33
N ALA A 26 -18.90 -4.05 -17.63
CA ALA A 26 -17.96 -4.97 -18.26
C ALA A 26 -16.71 -5.25 -17.42
N GLY A 27 -16.49 -4.57 -16.28
CA GLY A 27 -15.26 -4.71 -15.48
C GLY A 27 -15.05 -6.10 -14.87
N TYR A 28 -16.11 -6.90 -14.74
CA TYR A 28 -16.08 -8.27 -14.21
C TYR A 28 -15.86 -9.35 -15.27
N GLU A 29 -15.77 -8.98 -16.55
CA GLU A 29 -15.47 -9.94 -17.60
C GLU A 29 -13.99 -10.34 -17.57
N PHE A 30 -13.72 -11.62 -17.83
CA PHE A 30 -12.40 -12.22 -17.74
C PHE A 30 -11.37 -11.64 -18.72
N HIS A 31 -11.82 -10.96 -19.78
CA HIS A 31 -10.98 -10.32 -20.79
C HIS A 31 -10.99 -8.79 -20.72
N SER A 32 -11.47 -8.21 -19.61
CA SER A 32 -11.56 -6.76 -19.42
C SER A 32 -10.22 -6.10 -19.15
N ASP A 33 -9.12 -6.87 -19.16
CA ASP A 33 -7.75 -6.39 -18.95
C ASP A 33 -7.41 -5.15 -19.79
N ARG A 34 -7.88 -5.11 -21.05
CA ARG A 34 -7.63 -3.97 -21.93
C ARG A 34 -8.34 -2.71 -21.46
N LEU A 35 -9.59 -2.83 -21.00
CA LEU A 35 -10.37 -1.70 -20.49
C LEU A 35 -9.71 -1.13 -19.23
N TRP A 36 -9.26 -2.00 -18.33
CA TRP A 36 -8.54 -1.59 -17.12
C TRP A 36 -7.22 -0.88 -17.44
N GLN A 37 -6.41 -1.44 -18.35
CA GLN A 37 -5.15 -0.82 -18.78
C GLN A 37 -5.37 0.56 -19.42
N ASP A 38 -6.37 0.69 -20.29
CA ASP A 38 -6.70 1.95 -20.96
C ASP A 38 -7.16 3.02 -19.95
N TYR A 39 -7.92 2.62 -18.92
CA TYR A 39 -8.36 3.54 -17.86
C TYR A 39 -7.21 3.97 -16.95
N ILE A 40 -6.35 3.04 -16.55
CA ILE A 40 -5.17 3.32 -15.73
C ILE A 40 -4.21 4.26 -16.47
N ALA A 41 -3.89 3.97 -17.74
CA ALA A 41 -3.02 4.84 -18.54
C ALA A 41 -3.61 6.25 -18.71
N TRP A 42 -4.93 6.37 -18.72
CA TRP A 42 -5.61 7.66 -18.80
C TRP A 42 -5.53 8.44 -17.48
N GLU A 43 -5.76 7.81 -16.31
CA GLU A 43 -5.60 8.49 -15.00
C GLU A 43 -4.11 8.77 -14.68
N GLU A 44 -3.17 7.90 -15.08
CA GLU A 44 -1.72 8.18 -15.03
C GLU A 44 -1.38 9.46 -15.82
N ALA A 45 -2.03 9.68 -16.98
CA ALA A 45 -1.85 10.89 -17.78
C ALA A 45 -2.51 12.14 -17.16
N GLN A 46 -3.49 11.98 -16.27
CA GLN A 46 -4.05 13.09 -15.48
C GLN A 46 -3.18 13.42 -14.26
N GLY A 47 -2.29 12.52 -13.84
CA GLY A 47 -1.41 12.71 -12.67
C GLY A 47 -2.10 12.46 -11.33
N GLU A 48 -3.30 11.86 -11.35
CA GLU A 48 -4.11 11.60 -10.16
C GLU A 48 -3.83 10.20 -9.59
N TRP A 49 -2.69 10.06 -8.94
CA TRP A 49 -2.19 8.77 -8.42
C TRP A 49 -3.12 8.11 -7.40
N HIS A 50 -3.84 8.90 -6.60
CA HIS A 50 -4.81 8.40 -5.64
C HIS A 50 -5.92 7.58 -6.30
N ARG A 51 -6.43 8.07 -7.44
CA ARG A 51 -7.46 7.35 -8.21
C ARG A 51 -6.89 6.10 -8.89
N VAL A 52 -5.66 6.18 -9.40
CA VAL A 52 -4.97 5.02 -9.97
C VAL A 52 -4.89 3.90 -8.93
N ALA A 53 -4.50 4.20 -7.69
CA ALA A 53 -4.46 3.22 -6.61
C ALA A 53 -5.84 2.61 -6.31
N ALA A 54 -6.89 3.42 -6.24
CA ALA A 54 -8.26 2.94 -6.03
C ALA A 54 -8.76 2.02 -7.16
N ILE A 55 -8.35 2.30 -8.41
CA ILE A 55 -8.66 1.44 -9.57
C ILE A 55 -7.92 0.10 -9.45
N TYR A 56 -6.64 0.12 -9.05
CA TYR A 56 -5.87 -1.10 -8.81
C TYR A 56 -6.45 -1.95 -7.68
N ASP A 57 -6.90 -1.37 -6.55
CA ASP A 57 -7.54 -2.14 -5.47
C ASP A 57 -8.77 -2.91 -5.96
N ARG A 58 -9.59 -2.28 -6.81
CA ARG A 58 -10.75 -2.95 -7.43
C ARG A 58 -10.33 -4.06 -8.38
N LEU A 59 -9.31 -3.81 -9.21
CA LEU A 59 -8.81 -4.76 -10.20
C LEU A 59 -8.22 -6.02 -9.54
N ILE A 60 -7.44 -5.85 -8.48
CA ILE A 60 -6.77 -6.94 -7.75
C ILE A 60 -7.79 -7.86 -7.06
N ARG A 61 -8.95 -7.35 -6.66
CA ARG A 61 -10.03 -8.16 -6.08
C ARG A 61 -10.71 -9.08 -7.09
N ILE A 62 -10.57 -8.85 -8.39
CA ILE A 62 -11.19 -9.66 -9.44
C ILE A 62 -10.18 -10.72 -9.92
N PRO A 63 -10.52 -12.02 -9.86
CA PRO A 63 -9.63 -13.07 -10.36
C PRO A 63 -9.60 -13.05 -11.90
N THR A 64 -8.78 -12.14 -12.44
CA THR A 64 -8.55 -11.96 -13.87
C THR A 64 -7.41 -12.83 -14.38
N ALA A 65 -7.36 -13.05 -15.70
CA ALA A 65 -6.34 -13.86 -16.36
C ALA A 65 -4.90 -13.34 -16.11
N MET A 66 -4.75 -12.02 -15.99
CA MET A 66 -3.47 -11.33 -15.86
C MET A 66 -3.22 -10.77 -14.46
N TYR A 67 -3.90 -11.29 -13.43
CA TYR A 67 -3.76 -10.86 -12.03
C TYR A 67 -2.32 -10.60 -11.61
N LYS A 68 -1.41 -11.54 -11.90
CA LYS A 68 0.00 -11.44 -11.52
C LYS A 68 0.69 -10.19 -12.12
N SER A 69 0.43 -9.90 -13.39
CA SER A 69 1.01 -8.73 -14.05
C SER A 69 0.44 -7.43 -13.50
N HIS A 70 -0.84 -7.40 -13.13
CA HIS A 70 -1.47 -6.23 -12.52
C HIS A 70 -0.92 -5.97 -11.12
N MET A 71 -0.70 -7.03 -10.34
CA MET A 71 -0.05 -6.95 -9.01
C MET A 71 1.39 -6.41 -9.09
N GLU A 72 2.22 -6.98 -9.98
CA GLU A 72 3.61 -6.52 -10.17
C GLU A 72 3.65 -5.02 -10.55
N ARG A 73 2.69 -4.57 -11.36
CA ARG A 73 2.58 -3.16 -11.75
C ARG A 73 2.10 -2.27 -10.60
N PHE A 74 1.15 -2.75 -9.79
CA PHE A 74 0.72 -2.03 -8.60
C PHE A 74 1.85 -1.88 -7.58
N GLU A 75 2.61 -2.96 -7.33
CA GLU A 75 3.79 -2.91 -6.47
C GLU A 75 4.85 -1.91 -6.98
N ALA A 76 5.08 -1.88 -8.30
CA ALA A 76 5.98 -0.88 -8.89
C ALA A 76 5.51 0.56 -8.63
N ILE A 77 4.21 0.82 -8.76
CA ILE A 77 3.62 2.14 -8.50
C ILE A 77 3.75 2.51 -7.02
N VAL A 78 3.41 1.59 -6.10
CA VAL A 78 3.51 1.82 -4.65
C VAL A 78 4.97 2.09 -4.22
N ASN A 79 5.93 1.40 -4.83
CA ASN A 79 7.35 1.61 -4.53
C ASN A 79 7.93 2.92 -5.13
N MET A 80 7.33 3.44 -6.20
CA MET A 80 7.82 4.64 -6.89
C MET A 80 7.11 5.92 -6.44
N CYS A 81 5.85 5.83 -6.00
CA CYS A 81 5.04 6.96 -5.57
C CYS A 81 5.19 7.21 -4.06
N ASN A 82 5.01 8.48 -3.66
CA ASN A 82 4.99 8.85 -2.24
C ASN A 82 3.65 8.38 -1.63
N PRO A 83 3.63 7.75 -0.43
CA PRO A 83 2.39 7.35 0.23
C PRO A 83 1.35 8.48 0.32
N TYR A 84 1.76 9.74 0.49
CA TYR A 84 0.83 10.88 0.50
C TYR A 84 0.02 11.06 -0.80
N ASP A 85 0.53 10.60 -1.94
CA ASP A 85 -0.15 10.71 -3.24
C ASP A 85 -1.03 9.49 -3.55
N LEU A 86 -0.88 8.41 -2.78
CA LEU A 86 -1.53 7.12 -3.01
C LEU A 86 -2.77 6.95 -2.15
N ILE A 87 -2.70 7.35 -0.88
CA ILE A 87 -3.77 7.18 0.10
C ILE A 87 -4.38 8.52 0.50
N SER A 88 -5.66 8.50 0.85
CA SER A 88 -6.34 9.70 1.33
C SER A 88 -5.81 10.12 2.71
N GLU A 89 -5.96 11.39 3.06
CA GLU A 89 -5.56 11.88 4.39
C GLU A 89 -6.28 11.13 5.52
N ASP A 90 -7.54 10.72 5.30
CA ASP A 90 -8.32 9.95 6.26
C ASP A 90 -7.73 8.54 6.47
N GLU A 91 -7.43 7.82 5.38
CA GLU A 91 -6.80 6.49 5.46
C GLU A 91 -5.40 6.56 6.06
N PHE A 92 -4.66 7.64 5.79
CA PHE A 92 -3.36 7.86 6.39
C PHE A 92 -3.47 7.99 7.91
N ASN A 93 -4.38 8.83 8.41
CA ASN A 93 -4.58 9.01 9.85
C ASN A 93 -5.02 7.70 10.53
N ASP A 94 -5.90 6.91 9.91
CA ASP A 94 -6.30 5.59 10.43
C ASP A 94 -5.11 4.62 10.55
N ILE A 95 -4.20 4.63 9.56
CA ILE A 95 -2.97 3.83 9.60
C ILE A 95 -2.05 4.34 10.71
N PHE A 96 -1.94 5.65 10.90
CA PHE A 96 -1.13 6.21 11.99
C PHE A 96 -1.70 5.87 13.36
N ASP A 97 -3.01 5.98 13.56
CA ASP A 97 -3.67 5.63 14.82
C ASP A 97 -3.51 4.13 15.15
N THR A 98 -3.58 3.26 14.13
CA THR A 98 -3.32 1.82 14.32
C THR A 98 -1.86 1.52 14.63
N ILE A 99 -0.90 2.20 13.98
CA ILE A 99 0.53 2.09 14.31
C ILE A 99 0.80 2.58 15.72
N ASP A 100 0.25 3.73 16.13
CA ASP A 100 0.40 4.25 17.49
C ASP A 100 -0.18 3.29 18.53
N SER A 101 -1.32 2.66 18.22
CA SER A 101 -1.88 1.59 19.06
C SER A 101 -0.95 0.39 19.14
N ILE A 102 -0.36 -0.06 18.03
CA ILE A 102 0.58 -1.19 18.00
C ILE A 102 1.86 -0.87 18.76
N ILE A 103 2.44 0.31 18.56
CA ILE A 103 3.64 0.77 19.28
C ILE A 103 3.35 0.84 20.78
N SER A 104 2.18 1.37 21.16
CA SER A 104 1.77 1.45 22.56
C SER A 104 1.56 0.07 23.19
N GLU A 105 1.16 -0.93 22.41
CA GLU A 105 0.95 -2.30 22.88
C GLU A 105 2.28 -3.10 22.94
N GLU A 106 3.21 -2.87 22.02
CA GLU A 106 4.55 -3.48 22.01
C GLU A 106 5.42 -2.98 23.20
N VAL A 107 5.24 -1.73 23.64
CA VAL A 107 5.90 -1.18 24.83
C VAL A 107 5.49 -1.90 26.14
N ILE A 108 4.36 -2.61 26.16
CA ILE A 108 3.89 -3.36 27.34
C ILE A 108 4.57 -4.74 27.45
N GLU A 109 5.01 -5.34 26.33
CA GLU A 109 5.65 -6.66 26.37
C GLU A 109 7.11 -6.61 26.84
N ASP A 110 7.85 -5.54 26.52
CA ASP A 110 9.27 -5.40 26.88
C ASP A 110 9.53 -4.99 28.35
N GLU A 111 8.55 -4.44 29.08
CA GLU A 111 8.71 -4.11 30.52
C GLU A 111 8.47 -5.29 31.47
N SER A 112 8.07 -6.49 30.99
CA SER A 112 7.82 -7.65 31.86
C SER A 112 9.05 -8.55 32.11
N ALA A 113 10.17 -8.31 31.43
CA ALA A 113 11.37 -9.16 31.52
C ALA A 113 12.50 -8.62 32.41
N ALA A 114 12.30 -7.50 33.12
CA ALA A 114 13.35 -6.88 33.92
C ALA A 114 12.89 -6.52 35.34
N ASP A 115 12.73 -7.51 36.23
CA ASP A 115 13.28 -7.45 37.61
C ASP A 115 13.01 -8.75 38.42
N THR A 116 14.05 -9.57 38.62
CA THR A 116 14.30 -10.19 39.94
C THR A 116 15.81 -10.18 40.24
N SER A 117 16.26 -9.08 40.84
CA SER A 117 17.20 -9.00 41.99
C SER A 117 18.20 -10.15 42.27
N THR A 118 19.49 -9.84 42.15
CA THR A 118 20.56 -9.89 43.20
C THR A 118 20.65 -11.10 44.14
N ASP A 119 21.77 -11.85 44.14
CA ASP A 119 22.91 -11.63 45.05
C ASP A 119 23.99 -12.75 45.00
N ALA A 120 25.19 -12.37 45.44
CA ALA A 120 26.47 -13.08 45.40
C ALA A 120 26.57 -14.43 46.15
N ASP A 121 27.41 -15.35 45.66
CA ASP A 121 28.31 -16.11 46.55
C ASP A 121 29.59 -16.58 45.84
N ASN A 122 30.71 -16.35 46.52
CA ASN A 122 32.08 -16.64 46.12
C ASN A 122 32.55 -17.89 46.88
N SER A 123 32.85 -18.98 46.18
CA SER A 123 33.53 -20.14 46.79
C SER A 123 34.48 -20.86 45.85
N LYS A 124 35.77 -20.49 46.00
CA LYS A 124 37.01 -21.25 45.80
C LYS A 124 36.89 -22.72 45.33
N LYS A 125 37.54 -23.05 44.20
CA LYS A 125 38.29 -24.30 44.02
C LYS A 125 39.36 -24.13 42.93
N VAL A 126 40.58 -23.73 43.29
CA VAL A 126 41.70 -24.63 43.62
C VAL A 126 42.12 -25.55 42.45
N ILE A 127 43.16 -25.11 41.73
CA ILE A 127 44.39 -25.83 41.33
C ILE A 127 44.25 -27.20 40.62
N ARG A 128 44.82 -27.33 39.40
CA ARG A 128 45.98 -28.18 38.96
C ARG A 128 45.98 -28.31 37.41
N LYS A 129 46.93 -27.71 36.68
CA LYS A 129 48.22 -28.28 36.16
C LYS A 129 48.00 -29.64 35.46
N LYS A 130 48.47 -29.94 34.25
CA LYS A 130 49.83 -29.92 33.66
C LYS A 130 49.67 -30.78 32.37
N VAL A 131 50.27 -30.54 31.21
CA VAL A 131 51.67 -30.69 30.75
C VAL A 131 51.67 -30.21 29.30
#